data_AF-A0A971T3J0-F1
#
_entry.id   AF-A0A971T3J0-F1
#
_cell.length_a   1.000
_cell.length_b   1.000
_cell.length_c   1.000
_cell.angle_alpha   90.00
_cell.angle_beta   90.00
_cell.angle_gamma   90.00
#
_symmetry.space_group_name_H-M   'P 1'
#
loop_
_entity.id
_entity.type
_entity.pdbx_description
1 polymer ?
#
loop_
_entity_poly.entity_id
_entity_poly.type
_entity_poly.pdbx_seq_one_letter_code
_entity_poly.pdbx_strand_id
1 'polypeptide(L)'
;MAVLAVTGLFAMSGRADQQNSDSEVFLFSYFRGNGDTGLYFAYSEDGLKWTALKNNQSFLKPQIGGKLMRDPSIVQGPDGTFHMVWTTGWWDNGIGVAHSKDLINWSEQTFLPVMKHEPTAKNCWAPEIYYDEETETFLICWATTIPGRFPETEREDDDNNHRMYHVATKDFKTYTDTALFFEPGFNVIDTFIIKDRENKRYAMFLKDERKAPVAQKNIRVAFADKAAGPYGTVSEPITGAYWAEGPTVLKIEGRYIVYFDKYTQGRYGAVASRDLKKWEDISDQVQFPRGARHGTTFAVSREILEKLKAVDPD
;
A
#
# COMPACT_ATOMS: atom_id res chain seq x y z
N MET A 1 -6.71 31.71 50.67
CA MET A 1 -6.76 30.75 49.56
C MET A 1 -7.13 31.50 48.29
N ALA A 2 -6.22 31.57 47.32
CA ALA A 2 -6.53 31.77 45.90
C ALA A 2 -5.20 31.61 45.14
N VAL A 3 -5.01 30.44 44.53
CA VAL A 3 -3.91 30.20 43.58
C VAL A 3 -4.49 30.49 42.19
N LEU A 4 -3.99 31.52 41.52
CA LEU A 4 -4.24 31.73 40.10
C LEU A 4 -3.43 30.70 39.31
N ALA A 5 -4.10 29.72 38.73
CA ALA A 5 -3.51 28.86 37.71
C ALA A 5 -3.62 29.57 36.35
N VAL A 6 -2.48 29.91 35.77
CA VAL A 6 -2.38 30.35 34.37
C VAL A 6 -2.33 29.10 33.51
N THR A 7 -3.47 28.72 32.93
CA THR A 7 -3.54 27.69 31.89
C THR A 7 -3.10 28.29 30.56
N GLY A 8 -1.88 27.96 30.12
CA GLY A 8 -1.42 28.23 28.76
C GLY A 8 -2.19 27.35 27.78
N LEU A 9 -3.01 27.98 26.93
CA LEU A 9 -3.64 27.32 25.79
C LEU A 9 -2.54 27.08 24.73
N PHE A 10 -2.07 25.84 24.60
CA PHE A 10 -1.36 25.42 23.38
C PHE A 10 -2.40 25.25 22.27
N ALA A 11 -2.47 26.24 21.38
CA ALA A 11 -3.18 26.09 20.11
C ALA A 11 -2.42 25.07 19.25
N MET A 12 -2.86 23.82 19.25
CA MET A 12 -2.50 22.85 18.22
C MET A 12 -3.02 23.39 16.88
N SER A 13 -2.11 23.95 16.08
CA SER A 13 -2.36 24.29 14.68
C SER A 13 -2.61 23.01 13.90
N GLY A 14 -3.88 22.60 13.79
CA GLY A 14 -4.29 21.61 12.80
C GLY A 14 -4.01 22.16 11.40
N ARG A 15 -3.16 21.49 10.63
CA ARG A 15 -3.06 21.75 9.19
C ARG A 15 -4.37 21.29 8.55
N ALA A 16 -5.20 22.28 8.22
CA ALA A 16 -6.31 22.16 7.31
C ALA A 16 -5.81 21.88 5.89
N ASP A 17 -6.60 21.10 5.15
CA ASP A 17 -6.56 20.87 3.70
C ASP A 17 -5.21 20.48 3.08
N GLN A 18 -5.10 19.23 2.59
CA GLN A 18 -4.27 18.95 1.41
C GLN A 18 -4.96 19.59 0.18
N GLN A 19 -5.00 20.91 0.15
CA GLN A 19 -4.95 21.63 -1.11
C GLN A 19 -3.53 21.41 -1.65
N ASN A 20 -3.42 20.91 -2.89
CA ASN A 20 -2.17 20.87 -3.64
C ASN A 20 -1.52 22.26 -3.54
N SER A 21 -0.53 22.40 -2.67
CA SER A 21 0.39 23.52 -2.77
C SER A 21 1.31 23.22 -3.95
N ASP A 22 1.77 24.24 -4.67
CA ASP A 22 2.78 24.13 -5.76
C ASP A 22 4.11 23.44 -5.32
N SER A 23 4.20 22.92 -4.09
CA SER A 23 5.37 22.30 -3.47
C SER A 23 5.30 20.78 -3.31
N GLU A 24 4.16 20.14 -3.54
CA GLU A 24 4.00 18.68 -3.44
C GLU A 24 4.14 18.01 -4.81
N VAL A 25 4.90 16.91 -4.85
CA VAL A 25 5.10 16.05 -6.03
C VAL A 25 4.83 14.61 -5.62
N PHE A 26 4.42 13.77 -6.57
CA PHE A 26 4.07 12.39 -6.27
C PHE A 26 5.24 11.45 -6.57
N LEU A 27 5.44 10.47 -5.71
CA LEU A 27 6.32 9.32 -5.94
C LEU A 27 5.50 8.05 -6.04
N PHE A 28 6.10 7.08 -6.74
CA PHE A 28 5.61 5.73 -6.88
C PHE A 28 6.77 4.77 -6.60
N SER A 29 6.68 4.02 -5.51
CA SER A 29 7.56 2.88 -5.24
C SER A 29 7.10 1.69 -6.06
N TYR A 30 8.02 0.96 -6.69
CA TYR A 30 7.68 -0.25 -7.44
C TYR A 30 8.83 -1.22 -7.50
N PHE A 31 8.52 -2.43 -7.94
CA PHE A 31 9.51 -3.43 -8.34
C PHE A 31 9.37 -3.78 -9.82
N ARG A 32 10.35 -4.50 -10.35
CA ARG A 32 10.37 -4.98 -11.74
C ARG A 32 10.59 -6.48 -11.78
N GLY A 33 10.11 -7.12 -12.84
CA GLY A 33 10.30 -8.56 -13.06
C GLY A 33 9.76 -9.38 -11.90
N ASN A 34 10.61 -10.22 -11.31
CA ASN A 34 10.23 -11.04 -10.14
C ASN A 34 10.47 -10.32 -8.79
N GLY A 35 11.11 -9.15 -8.80
CA GLY A 35 11.49 -8.40 -7.59
C GLY A 35 12.91 -8.67 -7.10
N ASP A 36 13.71 -9.45 -7.84
CA ASP A 36 15.10 -9.80 -7.51
C ASP A 36 16.06 -8.59 -7.58
N THR A 37 15.69 -7.56 -8.35
CA THR A 37 16.52 -6.36 -8.52
C THR A 37 16.25 -5.26 -7.50
N GLY A 38 15.13 -5.32 -6.76
CA GLY A 38 14.86 -4.41 -5.64
C GLY A 38 13.87 -3.27 -5.89
N LEU A 39 14.04 -2.20 -5.11
CA LEU A 39 13.20 -1.00 -5.07
C LEU A 39 13.51 -0.05 -6.23
N TYR A 40 12.48 0.44 -6.88
CA TYR A 40 12.53 1.50 -7.88
C TYR A 40 11.59 2.64 -7.50
N PHE A 41 11.89 3.83 -8.02
CA PHE A 41 11.04 5.00 -7.88
C PHE A 41 10.72 5.64 -9.22
N ALA A 42 9.50 6.13 -9.34
CA ALA A 42 9.09 7.07 -10.37
C ALA A 42 8.44 8.29 -9.72
N TYR A 43 8.47 9.42 -10.40
CA TYR A 43 7.82 10.63 -9.94
C TYR A 43 6.80 11.15 -10.95
N SER A 44 5.81 11.88 -10.45
CA SER A 44 4.82 12.59 -11.27
C SER A 44 4.48 13.94 -10.64
N GLU A 45 4.30 14.97 -11.46
CA GLU A 45 3.80 16.27 -11.01
C GLU A 45 2.27 16.39 -11.16
N ASP A 46 1.66 15.60 -12.04
CA ASP A 46 0.22 15.62 -12.34
C ASP A 46 -0.54 14.36 -11.86
N GLY A 47 0.18 13.35 -11.39
CA GLY A 47 -0.34 12.02 -11.06
C GLY A 47 -0.66 11.14 -12.27
N LEU A 48 -0.56 11.66 -13.49
CA LEU A 48 -0.92 10.95 -14.70
C LEU A 48 0.32 10.40 -15.41
N LYS A 49 1.38 11.20 -15.52
CA LYS A 49 2.62 10.81 -16.22
C LYS A 49 3.73 10.58 -15.19
N TRP A 50 4.22 9.35 -15.15
CA TRP A 50 5.23 8.90 -14.21
C TRP A 50 6.57 8.67 -14.90
N THR A 51 7.59 9.39 -14.43
CA THR A 51 8.96 9.31 -14.95
C THR A 51 9.84 8.54 -13.99
N ALA A 52 10.51 7.49 -14.47
CA ALA A 52 11.45 6.72 -13.65
C ALA A 52 12.63 7.58 -13.17
N LEU A 53 13.01 7.40 -11.91
CA LEU A 53 14.20 8.00 -11.32
C LEU A 53 15.43 7.10 -11.52
N LYS A 54 16.63 7.65 -11.32
CA LYS A 54 17.93 6.93 -11.42
C LYS A 54 18.04 6.08 -12.70
N ASN A 55 17.62 6.62 -13.85
CA ASN A 55 17.58 5.91 -15.14
C ASN A 55 16.91 4.52 -15.08
N ASN A 56 15.87 4.38 -14.25
CA ASN A 56 15.16 3.12 -13.99
C ASN A 56 16.08 1.99 -13.46
N GLN A 57 17.10 2.37 -12.67
CA GLN A 57 17.90 1.47 -11.85
C GLN A 57 17.37 1.39 -10.40
N SER A 58 17.81 0.36 -9.68
CA SER A 58 17.36 0.07 -8.32
C SER A 58 18.00 1.03 -7.30
N PHE A 59 17.22 1.42 -6.29
CA PHE A 59 17.63 2.20 -5.12
C PHE A 59 18.03 1.31 -3.94
N LEU A 60 17.47 0.11 -3.84
CA LEU A 60 17.77 -0.82 -2.76
C LEU A 60 17.58 -2.26 -3.22
N LYS A 61 18.65 -3.07 -3.15
CA LYS A 61 18.59 -4.50 -3.48
C LYS A 61 18.12 -5.33 -2.28
N PRO A 62 17.28 -6.36 -2.46
CA PRO A 62 16.85 -7.22 -1.36
C PRO A 62 18.00 -8.07 -0.80
N GLN A 63 18.11 -8.15 0.52
CA GLN A 63 19.15 -8.93 1.22
C GLN A 63 18.58 -10.00 2.17
N ILE A 64 17.26 -9.98 2.43
CA ILE A 64 16.59 -10.84 3.41
C ILE A 64 15.56 -11.77 2.75
N GLY A 65 15.14 -12.80 3.50
CA GLY A 65 14.18 -13.81 3.04
C GLY A 65 14.62 -14.51 1.75
N GLY A 66 13.68 -14.72 0.84
CA GLY A 66 13.93 -15.23 -0.52
C GLY A 66 14.72 -14.29 -1.45
N LYS A 67 15.27 -13.18 -0.93
CA LYS A 67 15.98 -12.13 -1.68
C LYS A 67 15.13 -11.55 -2.81
N LEU A 68 13.83 -11.40 -2.57
CA LEU A 68 12.92 -10.63 -3.41
C LEU A 68 12.51 -9.35 -2.69
N MET A 69 12.22 -8.32 -3.46
CA MET A 69 11.51 -7.12 -3.03
C MET A 69 10.34 -6.90 -3.97
N ARG A 70 9.19 -7.46 -3.58
CA ARG A 70 7.94 -7.31 -4.32
C ARG A 70 6.99 -6.43 -3.53
N ASP A 71 6.15 -5.70 -4.27
CA ASP A 71 5.05 -4.91 -3.72
C ASP A 71 5.53 -3.92 -2.62
N PRO A 72 6.57 -3.09 -2.87
CA PRO A 72 7.12 -2.22 -1.84
C PRO A 72 6.10 -1.12 -1.48
N SER A 73 5.59 -1.17 -0.25
CA SER A 73 4.67 -0.17 0.29
C SER A 73 5.38 0.76 1.25
N ILE A 74 5.22 2.07 1.05
CA ILE A 74 5.88 3.11 1.83
C ILE A 74 4.86 4.08 2.43
N VAL A 75 5.07 4.44 3.69
CA VAL A 75 4.38 5.56 4.35
C VAL A 75 5.39 6.44 5.07
N GLN A 76 5.13 7.75 5.14
CA GLN A 76 5.90 8.66 5.97
C GLN A 76 5.26 8.78 7.36
N GLY A 77 6.03 8.51 8.41
CA GLY A 77 5.65 8.72 9.79
C GLY A 77 5.64 10.20 10.21
N PRO A 78 5.08 10.52 11.38
CA PRO A 78 4.96 11.89 11.87
C PRO A 78 6.32 12.55 12.18
N ASP A 79 7.38 11.76 12.34
CA ASP A 79 8.75 12.22 12.57
C ASP A 79 9.53 12.44 11.25
N GLY A 80 8.85 12.34 10.11
CA GLY A 80 9.40 12.47 8.77
C GLY A 80 10.14 11.23 8.26
N THR A 81 10.21 10.13 9.02
CA THR A 81 10.80 8.86 8.56
C THR A 81 9.87 8.18 7.56
N PHE A 82 10.43 7.72 6.45
CA PHE A 82 9.77 6.79 5.54
C PHE A 82 9.96 5.36 6.04
N HIS A 83 8.87 4.63 6.18
CA HIS A 83 8.87 3.22 6.54
C HIS A 83 8.39 2.40 5.35
N MET A 84 9.19 1.41 4.96
CA MET A 84 8.88 0.52 3.85
C MET A 84 8.64 -0.91 4.34
N VAL A 85 7.61 -1.55 3.80
CA VAL A 85 7.36 -2.99 3.91
C VAL A 85 7.28 -3.63 2.52
N TRP A 86 7.66 -4.91 2.40
CA TRP A 86 7.62 -5.64 1.12
C TRP A 86 7.57 -7.15 1.29
N THR A 87 7.18 -7.86 0.23
CA THR A 87 7.24 -9.34 0.17
C THR A 87 8.67 -9.80 -0.14
N THR A 88 9.24 -10.61 0.76
CA THR A 88 10.63 -11.07 0.69
C THR A 88 10.82 -12.35 -0.13
N GLY A 89 9.76 -13.11 -0.36
CA GLY A 89 9.78 -14.39 -1.04
C GLY A 89 8.37 -14.94 -1.29
N TRP A 90 8.23 -15.84 -2.26
CA TRP A 90 6.93 -16.45 -2.60
C TRP A 90 6.35 -17.31 -1.47
N TRP A 91 7.22 -17.91 -0.64
CA TRP A 91 6.84 -18.88 0.39
C TRP A 91 7.36 -18.51 1.78
N ASP A 92 7.78 -17.25 1.95
CA ASP A 92 8.28 -16.77 3.23
C ASP A 92 7.12 -16.59 4.23
N ASN A 93 7.40 -16.83 5.51
CA ASN A 93 6.47 -16.61 6.63
C ASN A 93 6.61 -15.22 7.26
N GLY A 94 7.21 -14.29 6.53
CA GLY A 94 7.49 -12.94 7.00
C GLY A 94 7.53 -11.94 5.87
N ILE A 95 7.72 -10.68 6.25
CA ILE A 95 7.84 -9.53 5.37
C ILE A 95 9.13 -8.78 5.66
N GLY A 96 9.54 -7.94 4.73
CA GLY A 96 10.69 -7.06 4.94
C GLY A 96 10.27 -5.73 5.53
N VAL A 97 11.16 -5.13 6.33
CA VAL A 97 11.01 -3.79 6.89
C VAL A 97 12.32 -3.01 6.72
N ALA A 98 12.24 -1.76 6.30
CA ALA A 98 13.37 -0.83 6.23
C ALA A 98 12.89 0.61 6.41
N HIS A 99 13.81 1.49 6.81
CA HIS A 99 13.51 2.88 7.12
C HIS A 99 14.46 3.81 6.38
N SER A 100 13.99 5.01 6.04
CA SER A 100 14.83 6.04 5.44
C SER A 100 14.35 7.44 5.83
N LYS A 101 15.27 8.41 5.92
CA LYS A 101 14.92 9.83 6.08
C LYS A 101 14.87 10.59 4.75
N ASP A 102 15.35 9.98 3.66
CA ASP A 102 15.55 10.65 2.37
C ASP A 102 15.19 9.78 1.15
N LEU A 103 14.71 8.56 1.35
CA LEU A 103 14.39 7.53 0.34
C LEU A 103 15.61 7.03 -0.47
N ILE A 104 16.82 7.47 -0.11
CA ILE A 104 18.08 7.12 -0.78
C ILE A 104 18.90 6.20 0.13
N ASN A 105 19.12 6.66 1.36
CA ASN A 105 19.88 5.96 2.38
C ASN A 105 18.90 5.16 3.24
N TRP A 106 18.91 3.84 3.05
CA TRP A 106 18.03 2.92 3.76
C TRP A 106 18.76 2.27 4.94
N SER A 107 18.02 2.04 6.03
CA SER A 107 18.49 1.23 7.16
C SER A 107 18.81 -0.20 6.72
N GLU A 108 19.45 -0.95 7.61
CA GLU A 108 19.50 -2.40 7.48
C GLU A 108 18.08 -2.98 7.31
N GLN A 109 17.95 -3.97 6.42
CA GLN A 109 16.69 -4.64 6.16
C GLN A 109 16.42 -5.65 7.27
N THR A 110 15.24 -5.58 7.87
CA THR A 110 14.80 -6.50 8.91
C THR A 110 13.75 -7.46 8.35
N PHE A 111 13.92 -8.76 8.60
CA PHE A 111 12.88 -9.76 8.33
C PHE A 111 11.93 -9.84 9.53
N LEU A 112 10.67 -9.47 9.32
CA LEU A 112 9.62 -9.55 10.33
C LEU A 112 8.80 -10.83 10.11
N PRO A 113 8.93 -11.86 10.97
CA PRO A 113 8.33 -13.18 10.77
C PRO A 113 6.85 -13.22 11.19
N VAL A 114 6.00 -12.40 10.54
CA VAL A 114 4.60 -12.17 10.93
C VAL A 114 3.77 -13.45 11.03
N MET A 115 4.01 -14.47 10.20
CA MET A 115 3.27 -15.73 10.20
C MET A 115 4.02 -16.92 10.81
N LYS A 116 5.15 -16.70 11.51
CA LYS A 116 5.94 -17.81 12.11
C LYS A 116 5.15 -18.65 13.12
N HIS A 117 4.13 -18.09 13.75
CA HIS A 117 3.26 -18.78 14.70
C HIS A 117 2.26 -19.73 14.02
N GLU A 118 2.13 -19.69 12.68
CA GLU A 118 1.24 -20.53 11.88
C GLU A 118 2.07 -21.42 10.94
N PRO A 119 2.47 -22.64 11.34
CA PRO A 119 3.36 -23.50 10.56
C PRO A 119 2.83 -23.90 9.18
N THR A 120 1.51 -23.84 8.99
CA THR A 120 0.83 -24.17 7.73
C THR A 120 0.57 -22.95 6.85
N ALA A 121 0.91 -21.74 7.30
CA ALA A 121 0.85 -20.55 6.48
C ALA A 121 1.77 -20.71 5.25
N LYS A 122 1.22 -20.49 4.06
CA LYS A 122 1.96 -20.67 2.81
C LYS A 122 2.83 -19.46 2.44
N ASN A 123 2.44 -18.26 2.86
CA ASN A 123 2.98 -17.01 2.33
C ASN A 123 2.66 -15.76 3.18
N CYS A 124 3.42 -14.69 2.94
CA CYS A 124 3.09 -13.31 3.35
C CYS A 124 3.24 -12.37 2.14
N TRP A 125 2.14 -12.14 1.41
CA TRP A 125 2.16 -11.41 0.14
C TRP A 125 1.63 -9.99 0.25
N ALA A 126 2.21 -9.11 -0.57
CA ALA A 126 1.81 -7.73 -0.80
C ALA A 126 1.49 -6.96 0.50
N PRO A 127 2.48 -6.79 1.41
CA PRO A 127 2.25 -6.02 2.61
C PRO A 127 2.01 -4.55 2.28
N GLU A 128 0.96 -4.00 2.85
CA GLU A 128 0.60 -2.60 2.80
C GLU A 128 0.84 -1.97 4.18
N ILE A 129 1.29 -0.73 4.23
CA ILE A 129 1.48 0.01 5.49
C ILE A 129 0.71 1.33 5.47
N TYR A 130 -0.07 1.56 6.54
CA TYR A 130 -0.85 2.77 6.75
C TYR A 130 -0.54 3.36 8.13
N TYR A 131 -0.36 4.67 8.22
CA TYR A 131 -0.22 5.36 9.51
C TYR A 131 -1.58 5.93 9.93
N ASP A 132 -2.13 5.42 11.04
CA ASP A 132 -3.36 5.92 11.63
C ASP A 132 -3.07 7.03 12.64
N GLU A 133 -3.40 8.27 12.26
CA GLU A 133 -3.25 9.48 13.09
C GLU A 133 -4.10 9.41 14.38
N GLU A 134 -5.21 8.66 14.41
CA GLU A 134 -6.12 8.64 15.57
C GLU A 134 -5.58 7.78 16.71
N THR A 135 -4.87 6.70 16.37
CA THR A 135 -4.27 5.77 17.33
C THR A 135 -2.76 5.96 17.47
N GLU A 136 -2.16 6.75 16.58
CA GLU A 136 -0.73 6.95 16.40
C GLU A 136 0.00 5.61 16.18
N THR A 137 -0.57 4.76 15.33
CA THR A 137 -0.02 3.42 15.02
C THR A 137 0.15 3.22 13.54
N PHE A 138 1.22 2.53 13.16
CA PHE A 138 1.36 1.93 11.84
C PHE A 138 0.59 0.61 11.83
N LEU A 139 -0.36 0.49 10.92
CA LEU A 139 -1.08 -0.72 10.57
C LEU A 139 -0.37 -1.35 9.37
N ILE A 140 0.03 -2.62 9.48
CA ILE A 140 0.67 -3.37 8.40
C ILE A 140 -0.23 -4.55 8.06
N CYS A 141 -0.73 -4.61 6.84
CA CYS A 141 -1.66 -5.64 6.37
C CYS A 141 -1.04 -6.47 5.25
N TRP A 142 -1.27 -7.79 5.20
CA TRP A 142 -0.77 -8.67 4.13
C TRP A 142 -1.71 -9.84 3.87
N ALA A 143 -1.54 -10.51 2.73
CA ALA A 143 -2.31 -11.70 2.39
C ALA A 143 -1.58 -12.99 2.76
N THR A 144 -2.30 -13.94 3.34
CA THR A 144 -1.79 -15.28 3.63
C THR A 144 -2.85 -16.34 3.34
N THR A 145 -2.43 -17.44 2.71
CA THR A 145 -3.21 -18.68 2.64
C THR A 145 -2.82 -19.59 3.82
N ILE A 146 -3.82 -20.07 4.56
CA ILE A 146 -3.66 -21.10 5.58
C ILE A 146 -4.62 -22.25 5.24
N PRO A 147 -4.12 -23.41 4.75
CA PRO A 147 -4.97 -24.53 4.34
C PRO A 147 -5.91 -25.01 5.45
N GLY A 148 -7.14 -25.32 5.06
CA GLY A 148 -8.25 -25.74 5.90
C GLY A 148 -8.91 -24.62 6.72
N ARG A 149 -8.43 -23.37 6.65
CA ARG A 149 -8.92 -22.30 7.54
C ARG A 149 -10.22 -21.65 7.07
N PHE A 150 -10.44 -21.59 5.76
CA PHE A 150 -11.65 -21.00 5.16
C PHE A 150 -12.25 -21.98 4.14
N PRO A 151 -12.70 -23.17 4.59
CA PRO A 151 -13.10 -24.28 3.71
C PRO A 151 -14.24 -23.92 2.77
N GLU A 152 -15.08 -22.95 3.11
CA GLU A 152 -16.20 -22.47 2.31
C GLU A 152 -15.76 -21.85 0.98
N THR A 153 -14.51 -21.36 0.92
CA THR A 153 -13.94 -20.74 -0.28
C THR A 153 -12.71 -21.48 -0.79
N GLU A 154 -12.35 -22.61 -0.19
CA GLU A 154 -11.29 -23.48 -0.68
C GLU A 154 -11.72 -24.18 -1.96
N ARG A 155 -10.74 -24.42 -2.83
CA ARG A 155 -10.96 -25.10 -4.10
C ARG A 155 -9.81 -26.04 -4.39
N GLU A 156 -10.13 -27.20 -4.95
CA GLU A 156 -9.12 -28.18 -5.35
C GLU A 156 -8.25 -27.70 -6.51
N ASP A 157 -8.75 -26.78 -7.35
CA ASP A 157 -8.07 -26.22 -8.53
C ASP A 157 -7.34 -24.89 -8.26
N ASP A 158 -7.33 -24.42 -7.01
CA ASP A 158 -6.62 -23.20 -6.61
C ASP A 158 -5.83 -23.42 -5.32
N ASP A 159 -4.50 -23.45 -5.44
CA ASP A 159 -3.60 -23.67 -4.29
C ASP A 159 -3.68 -22.56 -3.23
N ASN A 160 -4.28 -21.41 -3.57
CA ASN A 160 -4.34 -20.24 -2.72
C ASN A 160 -5.78 -19.86 -2.36
N ASN A 161 -6.00 -19.59 -1.08
CA ASN A 161 -7.26 -19.11 -0.53
C ASN A 161 -6.94 -18.07 0.55
N HIS A 162 -6.53 -16.89 0.10
CA HIS A 162 -6.01 -15.85 0.97
C HIS A 162 -7.10 -15.19 1.80
N ARG A 163 -6.70 -14.75 2.99
CA ARG A 163 -7.32 -13.65 3.73
C ARG A 163 -6.27 -12.64 4.13
N MET A 164 -6.75 -11.44 4.48
CA MET A 164 -5.86 -10.39 4.95
C MET A 164 -5.64 -10.52 6.45
N TYR A 165 -4.39 -10.39 6.87
CA TYR A 165 -3.94 -10.37 8.25
C TYR A 165 -3.23 -9.05 8.53
N HIS A 166 -3.10 -8.68 9.80
CA HIS A 166 -2.40 -7.47 10.18
C HIS A 166 -1.63 -7.61 11.50
N VAL A 167 -0.67 -6.71 11.67
CA VAL A 167 -0.10 -6.28 12.95
C VAL A 167 -0.18 -4.76 13.04
N ALA A 168 -0.11 -4.24 14.26
CA ALA A 168 0.11 -2.82 14.50
C ALA A 168 1.39 -2.59 15.30
N THR A 169 2.05 -1.45 15.05
CA THR A 169 3.25 -1.02 15.79
C THR A 169 3.28 0.50 15.93
N LYS A 170 3.97 0.99 16.98
CA LYS A 170 4.29 2.42 17.12
C LYS A 170 5.76 2.74 16.83
N ASP A 171 6.63 1.73 16.87
CA ASP A 171 8.07 1.93 16.95
C ASP A 171 8.90 0.96 16.09
N PHE A 172 8.24 0.05 15.35
CA PHE A 172 8.85 -1.02 14.56
C PHE A 172 9.74 -1.98 15.35
N LYS A 173 9.62 -1.99 16.68
CA LYS A 173 10.31 -2.91 17.60
C LYS A 173 9.33 -3.82 18.31
N THR A 174 8.20 -3.25 18.71
CA THR A 174 7.09 -3.97 19.35
C THR A 174 5.91 -4.00 18.41
N TYR A 175 5.30 -5.18 18.29
CA TYR A 175 4.16 -5.43 17.42
C TYR A 175 3.05 -6.06 18.23
N THR A 176 1.81 -5.81 17.85
CA THR A 176 0.70 -6.65 18.31
C THR A 176 0.86 -8.07 17.80
N ASP A 177 0.14 -9.01 18.42
CA ASP A 177 -0.05 -10.31 17.80
C ASP A 177 -0.71 -10.16 16.43
N THR A 178 -0.41 -11.10 15.54
CA THR A 178 -1.08 -11.16 14.23
C THR A 178 -2.55 -11.48 14.41
N ALA A 179 -3.40 -10.72 13.73
CA ALA A 179 -4.84 -10.93 13.74
C ALA A 179 -5.41 -10.92 12.33
N LEU A 180 -6.51 -11.65 12.14
CA LEU A 180 -7.31 -11.59 10.91
C LEU A 180 -7.79 -10.15 10.72
N PHE A 181 -7.45 -9.55 9.58
CA PHE A 181 -7.78 -8.17 9.24
C PHE A 181 -9.06 -8.08 8.42
N PHE A 182 -9.16 -8.91 7.37
CA PHE A 182 -10.29 -8.85 6.46
C PHE A 182 -10.66 -10.21 5.87
N GLU A 183 -11.94 -10.55 6.00
CA GLU A 183 -12.59 -11.79 5.54
C GLU A 183 -13.93 -11.41 4.91
N PRO A 184 -14.01 -11.31 3.57
CA PRO A 184 -15.25 -10.93 2.89
C PRO A 184 -16.05 -12.12 2.35
N GLY A 185 -15.76 -13.34 2.79
CA GLY A 185 -16.33 -14.57 2.21
C GLY A 185 -15.78 -14.95 0.83
N PHE A 186 -14.61 -14.44 0.44
CA PHE A 186 -13.90 -14.83 -0.79
C PHE A 186 -12.39 -14.61 -0.71
N ASN A 187 -11.65 -15.24 -1.62
CA ASN A 187 -10.19 -15.09 -1.78
C ASN A 187 -9.82 -13.64 -2.12
N VAL A 188 -9.09 -12.96 -1.22
CA VAL A 188 -8.80 -11.52 -1.28
C VAL A 188 -7.30 -11.26 -1.07
N ILE A 189 -6.75 -10.29 -1.80
CA ILE A 189 -5.36 -9.85 -1.69
C ILE A 189 -5.26 -8.33 -1.97
N ASP A 190 -4.06 -7.77 -1.82
CA ASP A 190 -3.69 -6.40 -2.18
C ASP A 190 -4.63 -5.33 -1.61
N THR A 191 -4.61 -5.14 -0.29
CA THR A 191 -5.36 -4.03 0.31
C THR A 191 -4.64 -2.70 0.16
N PHE A 192 -5.41 -1.61 0.10
CA PHE A 192 -4.90 -0.25 0.21
C PHE A 192 -5.89 0.65 0.98
N ILE A 193 -5.46 1.27 2.08
CA ILE A 193 -6.31 2.04 2.99
C ILE A 193 -6.07 3.54 2.80
N ILE A 194 -7.17 4.30 2.73
CA ILE A 194 -7.14 5.76 2.81
C ILE A 194 -8.15 6.28 3.83
N LYS A 195 -7.89 7.48 4.35
CA LYS A 195 -8.86 8.25 5.14
C LYS A 195 -9.78 9.04 4.20
N ASP A 196 -11.06 8.70 4.18
CA ASP A 196 -12.13 9.47 3.55
C ASP A 196 -12.55 10.60 4.50
N ARG A 197 -11.77 11.69 4.46
CA ARG A 197 -11.94 12.84 5.37
C ARG A 197 -13.31 13.52 5.23
N GLU A 198 -13.89 13.52 4.03
CA GLU A 198 -15.20 14.15 3.77
C GLU A 198 -16.33 13.45 4.50
N ASN A 199 -16.30 12.11 4.52
CA ASN A 199 -17.31 11.29 5.19
C ASN A 199 -16.86 10.79 6.58
N LYS A 200 -15.69 11.24 7.07
CA LYS A 200 -15.09 10.88 8.37
C LYS A 200 -15.03 9.37 8.60
N ARG A 201 -14.53 8.65 7.60
CA ARG A 201 -14.40 7.18 7.61
C ARG A 201 -13.13 6.75 6.89
N TYR A 202 -12.92 5.44 6.80
CA TYR A 202 -11.83 4.82 6.05
C TYR A 202 -12.40 4.09 4.84
N ALA A 203 -11.66 4.13 3.74
CA ALA A 203 -11.93 3.35 2.54
C ALA A 203 -10.75 2.41 2.30
N MET A 204 -11.04 1.12 2.15
CA MET A 204 -10.07 0.10 1.77
C MET A 204 -10.38 -0.36 0.36
N PHE A 205 -9.41 -0.20 -0.52
CA PHE A 205 -9.37 -0.82 -1.82
C PHE A 205 -8.80 -2.23 -1.67
N LEU A 206 -9.29 -3.17 -2.46
CA LEU A 206 -8.89 -4.58 -2.37
C LEU A 206 -9.03 -5.27 -3.72
N LYS A 207 -8.21 -6.29 -3.96
CA LYS A 207 -8.35 -7.17 -5.12
C LYS A 207 -9.22 -8.38 -4.77
N ASP A 208 -10.27 -8.58 -5.56
CA ASP A 208 -11.00 -9.84 -5.59
C ASP A 208 -10.22 -10.86 -6.43
N GLU A 209 -9.57 -11.81 -5.76
CA GLU A 209 -8.62 -12.75 -6.37
C GLU A 209 -9.29 -14.02 -6.93
N ARG A 210 -10.63 -14.12 -6.85
CA ARG A 210 -11.36 -15.29 -7.33
C ARG A 210 -11.09 -15.59 -8.81
N LYS A 211 -10.80 -16.85 -9.12
CA LYS A 211 -10.65 -17.37 -10.49
C LYS A 211 -11.91 -18.03 -11.04
N ALA A 212 -12.77 -18.54 -10.15
CA ALA A 212 -13.94 -19.35 -10.49
C ALA A 212 -15.14 -19.00 -9.59
N PRO A 213 -16.38 -19.28 -10.02
CA PRO A 213 -16.77 -19.83 -11.33
C PRO A 213 -16.54 -18.86 -12.50
N VAL A 214 -16.44 -17.56 -12.21
CA VAL A 214 -16.02 -16.53 -13.15
C VAL A 214 -14.89 -15.74 -12.51
N ALA A 215 -13.79 -15.59 -13.23
CA ALA A 215 -12.64 -14.82 -12.78
C ALA A 215 -13.07 -13.37 -12.48
N GLN A 216 -12.83 -12.94 -11.24
CA GLN A 216 -13.13 -11.59 -10.79
C GLN A 216 -11.95 -10.68 -11.12
N LYS A 217 -10.79 -10.91 -10.48
CA LYS A 217 -9.52 -10.22 -10.75
C LYS A 217 -9.66 -8.70 -10.90
N ASN A 218 -10.50 -8.12 -10.05
CA ASN A 218 -10.89 -6.71 -10.12
C ASN A 218 -10.66 -6.03 -8.78
N ILE A 219 -10.57 -4.70 -8.82
CA ILE A 219 -10.49 -3.89 -7.61
C ILE A 219 -11.90 -3.54 -7.15
N ARG A 220 -12.11 -3.56 -5.83
CA ARG A 220 -13.35 -3.19 -5.14
C ARG A 220 -13.03 -2.30 -3.93
N VAL A 221 -14.06 -1.73 -3.32
CA VAL A 221 -13.93 -0.85 -2.15
C VAL A 221 -14.82 -1.34 -1.02
N ALA A 222 -14.31 -1.28 0.21
CA ALA A 222 -15.08 -1.43 1.45
C ALA A 222 -14.82 -0.24 2.37
N PHE A 223 -15.73 0.03 3.30
CA PHE A 223 -15.64 1.19 4.21
C PHE A 223 -15.71 0.76 5.68
N ALA A 224 -15.06 1.53 6.55
CA ALA A 224 -15.04 1.31 7.99
C ALA A 224 -14.98 2.65 8.76
N ASP A 225 -15.42 2.67 10.01
CA ASP A 225 -15.26 3.84 10.88
C ASP A 225 -13.83 3.97 11.45
N LYS A 226 -13.03 2.90 11.40
CA LYS A 226 -11.64 2.84 11.90
C LYS A 226 -10.71 2.22 10.86
N ALA A 227 -9.44 2.61 10.84
CA ALA A 227 -8.45 2.07 9.90
C ALA A 227 -8.31 0.54 10.01
N ALA A 228 -8.32 0.02 11.24
CA ALA A 228 -8.26 -1.41 11.53
C ALA A 228 -9.60 -2.17 11.31
N GLY A 229 -10.64 -1.49 10.80
CA GLY A 229 -11.95 -2.10 10.61
C GLY A 229 -12.84 -2.14 11.87
N PRO A 230 -13.91 -2.95 11.86
CA PRO A 230 -14.29 -3.86 10.78
C PRO A 230 -14.75 -3.12 9.53
N TYR A 231 -14.39 -3.65 8.36
CA TYR A 231 -14.87 -3.15 7.06
C TYR A 231 -16.21 -3.78 6.71
N GLY A 232 -17.12 -2.94 6.20
CA GLY A 232 -18.47 -3.35 5.81
C GLY A 232 -18.52 -4.04 4.45
N THR A 233 -19.71 -4.00 3.82
CA THR A 233 -19.98 -4.64 2.53
C THR A 233 -19.01 -4.16 1.44
N VAL A 234 -18.44 -5.11 0.72
CA VAL A 234 -17.59 -4.87 -0.45
C VAL A 234 -18.44 -4.41 -1.63
N SER A 235 -18.00 -3.37 -2.34
CA SER A 235 -18.66 -2.84 -3.52
C SER A 235 -18.68 -3.81 -4.71
N GLU A 236 -19.46 -3.44 -5.72
CA GLU A 236 -19.23 -3.93 -7.08
C GLU A 236 -17.84 -3.54 -7.60
N PRO A 237 -17.31 -4.22 -8.64
CA PRO A 237 -16.03 -3.87 -9.26
C PRO A 237 -15.96 -2.40 -9.66
N ILE A 238 -14.85 -1.74 -9.33
CA ILE A 238 -14.57 -0.36 -9.76
C ILE A 238 -13.76 -0.30 -11.06
N THR A 239 -13.21 -1.43 -11.49
CA THR A 239 -12.43 -1.60 -12.73
C THR A 239 -13.26 -2.25 -13.84
N GLY A 240 -12.83 -2.04 -15.09
CA GLY A 240 -13.46 -2.64 -16.27
C GLY A 240 -13.18 -4.14 -16.46
N ALA A 241 -13.53 -4.67 -17.64
CA ALA A 241 -13.38 -6.09 -18.01
C ALA A 241 -11.92 -6.46 -18.36
N TYR A 242 -11.03 -6.33 -17.38
CA TYR A 242 -9.62 -6.69 -17.44
C TYR A 242 -9.12 -7.08 -16.04
N TRP A 243 -7.99 -7.77 -15.97
CA TRP A 243 -7.42 -8.17 -14.69
C TRP A 243 -6.58 -7.04 -14.12
N ALA A 244 -6.87 -6.68 -12.87
CA ALA A 244 -6.22 -5.61 -12.13
C ALA A 244 -5.74 -6.14 -10.77
N GLU A 245 -4.60 -5.64 -10.31
CA GLU A 245 -4.02 -5.97 -9.00
C GLU A 245 -3.26 -4.79 -8.41
N GLY A 246 -2.95 -4.87 -7.12
CA GLY A 246 -2.14 -3.87 -6.43
C GLY A 246 -2.67 -2.44 -6.49
N PRO A 247 -3.86 -2.18 -5.93
CA PRO A 247 -4.41 -0.83 -5.92
C PRO A 247 -3.54 0.11 -5.07
N THR A 248 -3.36 1.33 -5.53
CA THR A 248 -2.80 2.42 -4.72
C THR A 248 -3.47 3.73 -5.10
N VAL A 249 -3.59 4.68 -4.16
CA VAL A 249 -4.51 5.81 -4.31
C VAL A 249 -3.86 7.15 -3.98
N LEU A 250 -4.09 8.13 -4.85
CA LEU A 250 -3.84 9.56 -4.58
C LEU A 250 -5.14 10.35 -4.65
N LYS A 251 -5.27 11.39 -3.84
CA LYS A 251 -6.33 12.40 -4.00
C LYS A 251 -5.75 13.65 -4.64
N ILE A 252 -6.07 13.89 -5.91
CA ILE A 252 -5.54 14.99 -6.73
C ILE A 252 -6.71 15.82 -7.24
N GLU A 253 -6.69 17.13 -7.00
CA GLU A 253 -7.73 18.07 -7.47
C GLU A 253 -9.17 17.64 -7.13
N GLY A 254 -9.35 17.11 -5.93
CA GLY A 254 -10.64 16.60 -5.44
C GLY A 254 -11.12 15.33 -6.13
N ARG A 255 -10.24 14.57 -6.79
CA ARG A 255 -10.50 13.23 -7.33
C ARG A 255 -9.61 12.21 -6.63
N TYR A 256 -10.19 11.11 -6.20
CA TYR A 256 -9.47 9.89 -5.89
C TYR A 256 -9.05 9.23 -7.19
N ILE A 257 -7.77 9.05 -7.42
CA ILE A 257 -7.21 8.29 -8.54
C ILE A 257 -6.62 7.02 -7.97
N VAL A 258 -7.18 5.88 -8.39
CA VAL A 258 -6.77 4.54 -7.98
C VAL A 258 -5.97 3.94 -9.13
N TYR A 259 -4.67 3.79 -8.94
CA TYR A 259 -3.76 3.13 -9.87
C TYR A 259 -3.70 1.65 -9.57
N PHE A 260 -3.47 0.82 -10.59
CA PHE A 260 -3.35 -0.63 -10.44
C PHE A 260 -2.59 -1.24 -11.62
N ASP A 261 -1.96 -2.39 -11.38
CA ASP A 261 -1.26 -3.15 -12.42
C ASP A 261 -2.27 -3.95 -13.26
N LYS A 262 -2.39 -3.63 -14.55
CA LYS A 262 -3.08 -4.49 -15.53
C LYS A 262 -2.11 -5.58 -15.98
N TYR A 263 -1.75 -6.47 -15.07
CA TYR A 263 -0.60 -7.37 -15.18
C TYR A 263 -0.63 -8.33 -16.39
N THR A 264 -1.83 -8.67 -16.89
CA THR A 264 -1.99 -9.47 -18.12
C THR A 264 -1.77 -8.66 -19.39
N GLN A 265 -1.83 -7.34 -19.31
CA GLN A 265 -1.61 -6.39 -20.41
C GLN A 265 -0.23 -5.72 -20.34
N GLY A 266 0.54 -5.94 -19.27
CA GLY A 266 1.89 -5.40 -19.12
C GLY A 266 1.94 -3.87 -19.01
N ARG A 267 0.86 -3.25 -18.52
CA ARG A 267 0.76 -1.80 -18.31
C ARG A 267 0.02 -1.48 -17.01
N TYR A 268 0.21 -0.28 -16.48
CA TYR A 268 -0.65 0.26 -15.43
C TYR A 268 -1.96 0.78 -16.00
N GLY A 269 -2.98 0.78 -15.16
CA GLY A 269 -4.25 1.45 -15.38
C GLY A 269 -4.62 2.34 -14.21
N ALA A 270 -5.70 3.10 -14.38
CA ALA A 270 -6.28 3.88 -13.31
C ALA A 270 -7.77 4.07 -13.49
N VAL A 271 -8.47 4.17 -12.37
CA VAL A 271 -9.85 4.65 -12.29
C VAL A 271 -9.91 5.85 -11.38
N ALA A 272 -10.85 6.76 -11.65
CA ALA A 272 -10.96 7.99 -10.87
C ALA A 272 -12.40 8.27 -10.42
N SER A 273 -12.54 8.82 -9.22
CA SER A 273 -13.83 9.14 -8.61
C SER A 273 -13.75 10.43 -7.79
N ARG A 274 -14.84 11.19 -7.71
CA ARG A 274 -14.97 12.32 -6.77
C ARG A 274 -15.66 11.93 -5.47
N ASP A 275 -16.42 10.84 -5.46
CA ASP A 275 -17.36 10.50 -4.39
C ASP A 275 -17.16 9.07 -3.83
N LEU A 276 -16.14 8.36 -4.30
CA LEU A 276 -15.85 6.95 -4.00
C LEU A 276 -16.99 5.98 -4.37
N LYS A 277 -17.89 6.41 -5.26
CA LYS A 277 -19.07 5.63 -5.70
C LYS A 277 -19.11 5.47 -7.22
N LYS A 278 -18.92 6.58 -7.94
CA LYS A 278 -18.90 6.59 -9.41
C LYS A 278 -17.46 6.62 -9.89
N TRP A 279 -17.12 5.67 -10.73
CA TRP A 279 -15.75 5.45 -11.21
C TRP A 279 -15.69 5.65 -12.73
N GLU A 280 -14.69 6.40 -13.17
CA GLU A 280 -14.33 6.58 -14.57
C GLU A 280 -13.01 5.84 -14.83
N ASP A 281 -12.96 5.01 -15.86
CA ASP A 281 -11.71 4.42 -16.33
C ASP A 281 -10.90 5.49 -17.08
N ILE A 282 -9.74 5.85 -16.51
CA ILE A 282 -8.81 6.82 -17.08
C ILE A 282 -7.48 6.16 -17.47
N SER A 283 -7.48 4.84 -17.69
CA SER A 283 -6.27 4.06 -17.95
C SER A 283 -5.49 4.51 -19.17
N ASP A 284 -6.14 5.16 -20.14
CA ASP A 284 -5.48 5.68 -21.34
C ASP A 284 -4.89 7.08 -21.14
N GLN A 285 -5.13 7.68 -19.97
CA GLN A 285 -4.57 8.98 -19.57
C GLN A 285 -3.31 8.82 -18.70
N VAL A 286 -3.09 7.63 -18.11
CA VAL A 286 -1.94 7.37 -17.26
C VAL A 286 -0.80 6.69 -18.02
N GLN A 287 0.43 7.07 -17.67
CA GLN A 287 1.65 6.49 -18.23
C GLN A 287 2.62 6.18 -17.11
N PHE A 288 3.06 4.92 -17.03
CA PHE A 288 4.05 4.44 -16.06
C PHE A 288 5.32 3.92 -16.74
N PRO A 289 6.45 3.87 -16.02
CA PRO A 289 7.66 3.24 -16.54
C PRO A 289 7.40 1.80 -16.99
N ARG A 290 7.98 1.43 -18.13
CA ARG A 290 7.85 0.08 -18.67
C ARG A 290 8.39 -0.95 -17.67
N GLY A 291 7.57 -1.97 -17.41
CA GLY A 291 7.91 -3.08 -16.53
C GLY A 291 7.77 -2.76 -15.04
N ALA A 292 7.25 -1.59 -14.67
CA ALA A 292 6.78 -1.35 -13.31
C ALA A 292 5.64 -2.34 -12.97
N ARG A 293 5.68 -2.86 -11.75
CA ARG A 293 4.69 -3.77 -11.17
C ARG A 293 4.14 -3.15 -9.87
N HIS A 294 3.28 -3.86 -9.16
CA HIS A 294 2.63 -3.41 -7.91
C HIS A 294 3.59 -2.68 -6.95
N GLY A 295 3.15 -1.53 -6.45
CA GLY A 295 3.74 -0.80 -5.33
C GLY A 295 2.87 0.39 -4.94
N THR A 296 3.43 1.42 -4.30
CA THR A 296 2.64 2.45 -3.62
C THR A 296 2.91 3.86 -4.15
N THR A 297 1.85 4.61 -4.43
CA THR A 297 1.91 6.04 -4.69
C THR A 297 1.78 6.85 -3.41
N PHE A 298 2.57 7.91 -3.26
CA PHE A 298 2.53 8.82 -2.11
C PHE A 298 3.05 10.21 -2.49
N ALA A 299 2.64 11.24 -1.75
CA ALA A 299 3.16 12.59 -1.92
C ALA A 299 4.48 12.78 -1.14
N VAL A 300 5.37 13.60 -1.69
CA VAL A 300 6.60 14.07 -1.03
C VAL A 300 6.82 15.55 -1.34
N SER A 301 7.71 16.19 -0.56
CA SER A 301 8.16 17.54 -0.89
C SER A 301 9.01 17.54 -2.16
N ARG A 302 8.96 18.64 -2.92
CA ARG A 302 9.84 18.86 -4.07
C ARG A 302 11.33 18.71 -3.71
N GLU A 303 11.74 19.07 -2.50
CA GLU A 303 13.12 18.89 -2.02
C GLU A 303 13.55 17.41 -2.01
N ILE A 304 12.69 16.50 -1.57
CA ILE A 304 12.97 15.05 -1.60
C ILE A 304 13.13 14.57 -3.05
N LEU A 305 12.25 15.02 -3.96
CA LEU A 305 12.35 14.68 -5.37
C LEU A 305 13.68 15.16 -5.99
N GLU A 306 14.09 16.40 -5.73
CA GLU A 306 15.34 16.93 -6.30
C GLU A 306 16.57 16.17 -5.77
N LYS A 307 16.57 15.75 -4.50
CA LYS A 307 17.61 14.84 -3.97
C LYS A 307 17.61 13.49 -4.70
N LEU A 308 16.44 12.90 -4.93
CA LEU A 308 16.32 11.63 -5.67
C LEU A 308 16.78 11.75 -7.13
N LYS A 309 16.49 12.87 -7.81
CA LYS A 309 16.96 13.15 -9.18
C LYS A 309 18.47 13.32 -9.27
N ALA A 310 19.11 13.78 -8.19
CA ALA A 310 20.55 13.96 -8.12
C ALA A 310 21.33 12.66 -7.83
N VAL A 311 20.66 11.53 -7.60
CA VAL A 311 21.32 10.24 -7.43
C VAL A 311 21.81 9.74 -8.79
N ASP A 312 23.12 9.64 -8.94
CA ASP A 312 23.74 9.10 -10.14
C ASP A 312 23.39 7.61 -10.34
N PRO A 313 23.15 7.18 -11.59
CA PRO A 313 23.07 5.76 -11.92
C PRO A 313 24.43 5.08 -11.67
N ASP A 314 24.39 3.82 -11.23
CA ASP A 314 25.56 2.95 -11.11
C ASP A 314 26.07 2.51 -12.49
#